data_AF-A0A5M7BDZ5-F1
#
_entry.id   AF-A0A5M7BDZ5-F1
#
_cell.length_a   1.000
_cell.length_b   1.000
_cell.length_c   1.000
_cell.angle_alpha   90.00
_cell.angle_beta   90.00
_cell.angle_gamma   90.00
#
_symmetry.space_group_name_H-M   'P 1'
#
loop_
_entity.id
_entity.type
_entity.pdbx_description
1 polymer ?
#
loop_
_entity_poly.entity_id
_entity_poly.type
_entity_poly.pdbx_seq_one_letter_code
_entity_poly.pdbx_strand_id
1 'polypeptide(L)'
;MPIHIVDSATYRTPNYYEFTETAHLDRYIIRARVRRDFYQQQSFARAHVLADDMTWTHLIDEDPHDWHPGTAPPRDTKLRPEYELAAPAYRLLQRAEQILLPCGPTCQIPDTTNEMC
;
A
#
# COMPACT_ATOMS: atom_id res chain seq x y z
N MET A 1 12.56 6.09 8.43
CA MET A 1 11.48 6.74 9.22
C MET A 1 10.29 5.80 9.22
N PRO A 2 9.48 5.72 10.30
CA PRO A 2 8.27 4.91 10.28
C PRO A 2 7.25 5.50 9.30
N ILE A 3 6.44 4.64 8.68
CA ILE A 3 5.29 5.03 7.87
C ILE A 3 4.34 5.87 8.74
N HIS A 4 4.04 7.09 8.30
CA HIS A 4 3.13 8.01 8.99
C HIS A 4 1.88 8.26 8.14
N ILE A 5 0.73 7.74 8.57
CA ILE A 5 -0.54 7.94 7.87
C ILE A 5 -0.94 9.42 7.94
N VAL A 6 -1.25 10.01 6.78
CA VAL A 6 -1.64 11.42 6.65
C VAL A 6 -3.10 11.58 6.27
N ASP A 7 -3.67 10.62 5.55
CA ASP A 7 -5.06 10.64 5.11
C ASP A 7 -5.58 9.22 4.91
N SER A 8 -6.88 9.05 5.12
CA SER A 8 -7.58 7.80 4.83
C SER A 8 -8.96 8.09 4.27
N ALA A 9 -9.37 7.29 3.28
CA ALA A 9 -10.66 7.44 2.63
C ALA A 9 -11.31 6.08 2.43
N THR A 10 -12.62 6.03 2.64
CA THR A 10 -13.46 4.86 2.36
C THR A 10 -14.49 5.20 1.30
N TYR A 11 -14.82 4.23 0.47
CA TYR A 11 -15.90 4.33 -0.49
C TYR A 11 -16.68 3.03 -0.54
N ARG A 12 -18.01 3.10 -0.63
CA ARG A 12 -18.86 1.92 -0.61
C ARG A 12 -20.04 2.06 -1.55
N THR A 13 -20.33 0.99 -2.28
CA THR A 13 -21.52 0.80 -3.09
C THR A 13 -22.15 -0.55 -2.75
N PRO A 14 -23.32 -0.89 -3.31
CA PRO A 14 -23.88 -2.22 -3.18
C PRO A 14 -23.01 -3.35 -3.79
N ASN A 15 -22.07 -3.02 -4.69
CA ASN A 15 -21.31 -4.01 -5.48
C ASN A 15 -19.83 -4.11 -5.10
N TYR A 16 -19.27 -3.05 -4.51
CA TYR A 16 -17.90 -3.05 -4.05
C TYR A 16 -17.71 -2.06 -2.92
N TYR A 17 -16.60 -2.21 -2.20
CA TYR A 17 -16.08 -1.20 -1.31
C TYR A 17 -14.58 -1.03 -1.50
N GLU A 18 -14.09 0.12 -1.09
CA GLU A 18 -12.71 0.52 -1.28
C GLU A 18 -12.21 1.24 -0.03
N PHE A 19 -10.95 0.98 0.29
CA PHE A 19 -10.21 1.67 1.33
C PHE A 19 -8.90 2.17 0.75
N THR A 20 -8.59 3.42 1.06
CA THR A 20 -7.38 4.10 0.61
C THR A 20 -6.69 4.69 1.82
N GLU A 21 -5.39 4.42 1.97
CA GLU A 21 -4.54 5.07 2.97
C GLU A 21 -3.38 5.75 2.28
N THR A 22 -3.16 7.02 2.61
CA THR A 22 -2.02 7.80 2.15
C THR A 22 -1.08 8.04 3.32
N ALA A 23 0.21 7.85 3.12
CA ALA A 23 1.23 7.95 4.15
C ALA A 23 2.49 8.67 3.65
N HIS A 24 3.18 9.32 4.58
CA HIS A 24 4.55 9.76 4.37
C HIS A 24 5.52 8.64 4.73
N LEU A 25 6.52 8.46 3.87
CA LEU A 25 7.63 7.53 4.04
C LEU A 25 8.92 8.24 3.61
N ASP A 26 9.68 8.76 4.59
CA ASP A 26 10.88 9.56 4.32
C ASP A 26 10.56 10.72 3.35
N ARG A 27 11.19 10.76 2.17
CA ARG A 27 10.88 11.75 1.11
C ARG A 27 9.68 11.40 0.23
N TYR A 28 9.12 10.20 0.37
CA TYR A 28 8.07 9.70 -0.49
C TYR A 28 6.70 9.90 0.13
N ILE A 29 5.71 10.19 -0.71
CA ILE A 29 4.30 10.06 -0.37
C ILE A 29 3.80 8.80 -1.05
N ILE A 30 3.30 7.84 -0.26
CA ILE A 30 2.79 6.56 -0.76
C ILE A 30 1.31 6.44 -0.48
N ARG A 31 0.61 5.65 -1.29
CA ARG A 31 -0.81 5.39 -1.12
C ARG A 31 -1.15 3.94 -1.43
N ALA A 32 -1.72 3.25 -0.46
CA ALA A 32 -2.35 1.95 -0.65
C ALA A 32 -3.81 2.14 -1.04
N ARG A 33 -4.27 1.40 -2.04
CA ARG A 33 -5.65 1.41 -2.52
C ARG A 33 -6.12 -0.03 -2.68
N VAL A 34 -7.12 -0.41 -1.89
CA VAL A 34 -7.66 -1.76 -1.89
C VAL A 34 -9.15 -1.66 -2.21
N ARG A 35 -9.58 -2.35 -3.26
CA ARG A 35 -10.98 -2.47 -3.65
C ARG A 35 -11.40 -3.93 -3.61
N ARG A 36 -12.43 -4.20 -2.81
CA ARG A 36 -13.12 -5.48 -2.77
C ARG A 36 -14.42 -5.37 -3.54
N ASP A 37 -14.44 -5.99 -4.71
CA ASP A 37 -15.65 -6.21 -5.52
C ASP A 37 -16.26 -7.59 -5.23
N PHE A 38 -17.54 -7.79 -5.53
CA PHE A 38 -18.19 -9.11 -5.52
C PHE A 38 -17.31 -10.22 -6.07
N TYR A 39 -16.72 -9.97 -7.24
CA TYR A 39 -15.87 -10.92 -7.93
C TYR A 39 -14.39 -10.65 -7.66
N GLN A 40 -13.65 -11.70 -7.33
CA GLN A 40 -12.22 -11.60 -7.06
C GLN A 40 -11.46 -10.99 -8.25
N GLN A 41 -11.85 -11.33 -9.49
CA GLN A 41 -11.21 -10.82 -10.70
C GLN A 41 -11.43 -9.31 -10.94
N GLN A 42 -12.40 -8.70 -10.25
CA GLN A 42 -12.70 -7.26 -10.31
C GLN A 42 -12.14 -6.51 -9.09
N SER A 43 -11.56 -7.24 -8.13
CA SER A 43 -10.93 -6.70 -6.95
C SER A 43 -9.47 -6.37 -7.22
N PHE A 44 -8.90 -5.45 -6.46
CA PHE A 44 -7.47 -5.13 -6.55
C PHE A 44 -6.93 -4.62 -5.22
N ALA A 45 -5.64 -4.78 -5.02
CA ALA A 45 -4.90 -4.17 -3.92
C ALA A 45 -3.57 -3.67 -4.48
N ARG A 46 -3.35 -2.35 -4.45
CA ARG A 46 -2.19 -1.69 -5.10
C ARG A 46 -1.58 -0.61 -4.23
N ALA A 47 -0.26 -0.52 -4.22
CA ALA A 47 0.45 0.64 -3.71
C ALA A 47 0.93 1.53 -4.86
N HIS A 48 0.89 2.84 -4.63
CA HIS A 48 1.42 3.86 -5.52
C HIS A 48 2.37 4.76 -4.74
N VAL A 49 3.30 5.37 -5.45
CA VAL A 49 4.13 6.49 -4.96
C VAL A 49 3.74 7.75 -5.73
N LEU A 50 3.70 8.89 -5.06
CA LEU A 50 3.53 10.18 -5.70
C LEU A 50 4.86 10.59 -6.34
N ALA A 51 4.87 10.71 -7.67
CA ALA A 51 6.02 11.19 -8.42
C ALA A 51 6.14 12.72 -8.35
N ASP A 52 7.31 13.24 -8.73
CA ASP A 52 7.62 14.68 -8.68
C ASP A 52 6.70 15.54 -9.57
N ASP A 53 6.11 14.93 -10.60
CA ASP A 53 5.11 15.55 -11.48
C ASP A 53 3.68 15.53 -10.89
N MET A 54 3.54 15.16 -9.61
CA MET A 54 2.28 15.06 -8.86
C MET A 54 1.33 13.99 -9.41
N THR A 55 1.87 12.94 -10.05
CA THR A 55 1.10 11.78 -10.50
C THR A 55 1.31 10.56 -9.61
N TRP A 56 0.28 9.73 -9.48
CA TRP A 56 0.37 8.46 -8.74
C TRP A 56 0.94 7.37 -9.64
N THR A 57 2.20 7.04 -9.40
CA THR A 57 2.90 5.97 -10.12
C THR A 57 2.70 4.64 -9.40
N HIS A 58 2.31 3.61 -10.15
CA HIS A 58 2.16 2.24 -9.63
C HIS A 58 3.50 1.71 -9.12
N LEU A 59 3.46 1.04 -7.96
CA LEU A 59 4.65 0.47 -7.35
C LEU A 59 4.56 -1.05 -7.22
N ILE A 60 3.47 -1.54 -6.63
CA ILE A 60 3.30 -2.97 -6.36
C ILE A 60 1.82 -3.35 -6.22
N ASP A 61 1.53 -4.61 -6.53
CA ASP A 61 0.23 -5.25 -6.32
C ASP A 61 0.30 -6.35 -5.26
N GLU A 62 -0.84 -6.61 -4.63
CA GLU A 62 -1.12 -7.84 -3.88
C GLU A 62 -2.27 -8.57 -4.58
N ASP A 63 -2.08 -9.88 -4.84
CA ASP A 63 -3.08 -10.65 -5.57
C ASP A 63 -4.37 -10.74 -4.75
N PRO A 64 -5.54 -10.42 -5.33
CA PRO A 64 -6.82 -10.62 -4.67
C PRO A 64 -7.04 -12.02 -4.09
N HIS A 65 -6.40 -13.06 -4.62
CA HIS A 65 -6.48 -14.42 -4.08
C HIS A 65 -6.06 -14.52 -2.62
N ASP A 66 -5.09 -13.70 -2.20
CA ASP A 66 -4.45 -13.80 -0.87
C ASP A 66 -5.30 -13.17 0.25
N TRP A 67 -6.22 -12.27 -0.09
CA TRP A 67 -6.98 -11.50 0.90
C TRP A 67 -8.50 -11.49 0.67
N HIS A 68 -8.98 -11.65 -0.56
CA HIS A 68 -10.41 -11.58 -0.88
C HIS A 68 -11.27 -12.56 -0.07
N PRO A 69 -10.88 -13.86 0.09
CA PRO A 69 -11.66 -14.82 0.88
C PRO A 69 -11.77 -14.47 2.37
N GLY A 70 -10.83 -13.69 2.89
CA GLY A 70 -10.78 -13.25 4.29
C GLY A 70 -11.57 -11.98 4.59
N THR A 71 -12.23 -11.39 3.59
CA THR A 71 -12.96 -10.11 3.73
C THR A 71 -14.45 -10.27 3.50
N ALA A 72 -15.26 -9.50 4.23
CA ALA A 72 -16.71 -9.55 4.11
C ALA A 72 -17.20 -9.16 2.69
N PRO A 73 -18.33 -9.73 2.21
CA PRO A 73 -18.93 -9.34 0.93
C PRO A 73 -19.57 -7.93 0.99
N PRO A 74 -19.62 -7.18 -0.14
CA PRO A 74 -20.09 -5.78 -0.18
C PRO A 74 -21.50 -5.54 0.40
N ARG A 75 -22.37 -6.55 0.31
CA ARG A 75 -23.75 -6.51 0.83
C ARG A 75 -23.88 -6.79 2.32
N ASP A 76 -22.80 -7.08 3.03
CA ASP A 76 -22.85 -7.25 4.47
C ASP A 76 -23.22 -5.93 5.16
N THR A 77 -24.28 -5.92 5.96
CA THR A 77 -24.78 -4.71 6.63
C THR A 77 -23.87 -4.20 7.74
N LYS A 78 -22.99 -5.06 8.28
CA LYS A 78 -22.03 -4.70 9.34
C LYS A 78 -20.65 -4.33 8.79
N LEU A 79 -20.45 -4.42 7.47
CA LEU A 79 -19.22 -4.08 6.78
C LEU A 79 -18.73 -2.67 7.11
N ARG A 80 -17.47 -2.59 7.54
CA ARG A 80 -16.68 -1.36 7.64
C ARG A 80 -15.41 -1.50 6.80
N PRO A 81 -15.34 -0.85 5.62
CA PRO A 81 -14.23 -0.99 4.67
C PRO A 81 -12.85 -0.79 5.29
N GLU A 82 -12.74 0.18 6.20
CA GLU A 82 -11.50 0.51 6.93
C GLU A 82 -10.99 -0.63 7.80
N TYR A 83 -11.86 -1.46 8.38
CA TYR A 83 -11.43 -2.60 9.19
C TYR A 83 -11.18 -3.85 8.35
N GLU A 84 -12.02 -4.11 7.35
CA GLU A 84 -11.85 -5.26 6.46
C GLU A 84 -10.58 -5.15 5.61
N LEU A 85 -10.24 -3.95 5.15
CA LEU A 85 -9.15 -3.73 4.21
C LEU A 85 -7.89 -3.13 4.84
N ALA A 86 -7.89 -2.85 6.14
CA ALA A 86 -6.69 -2.36 6.85
C ALA A 86 -5.51 -3.32 6.71
N ALA A 87 -5.73 -4.62 6.88
CA ALA A 87 -4.66 -5.61 6.80
C ALA A 87 -3.97 -5.65 5.41
N PRO A 88 -4.68 -5.80 4.28
CA PRO A 88 -4.05 -5.73 2.96
C PRO A 88 -3.48 -4.34 2.64
N ALA A 89 -4.12 -3.24 3.08
CA ALA A 89 -3.57 -1.90 2.88
C ALA A 89 -2.23 -1.72 3.61
N TYR A 90 -2.14 -2.13 4.87
CA TYR A 90 -0.91 -2.04 5.66
C TYR A 90 0.22 -2.90 5.08
N ARG A 91 -0.07 -4.13 4.63
CA ARG A 91 0.92 -4.98 3.95
C ARG A 91 1.47 -4.32 2.68
N LEU A 92 0.61 -3.68 1.89
CA LEU A 92 1.04 -2.94 0.71
C LEU A 92 1.97 -1.77 1.07
N LEU A 93 1.66 -1.02 2.14
CA LEU A 93 2.52 0.08 2.59
C LEU A 93 3.88 -0.43 3.08
N GLN A 94 3.92 -1.54 3.82
CA GLN A 94 5.18 -2.17 4.24
C GLN A 94 6.02 -2.68 3.05
N ARG A 95 5.38 -3.29 2.04
CA ARG A 95 6.08 -3.73 0.82
C ARG A 95 6.57 -2.54 0.00
N ALA A 96 5.80 -1.45 -0.05
CA ALA A 96 6.23 -0.20 -0.68
C ALA A 96 7.48 0.37 0.02
N GLU A 97 7.53 0.33 1.36
CA GLU A 97 8.71 0.71 2.13
C GLU A 97 9.94 -0.13 1.75
N GLN A 98 9.81 -1.45 1.67
CA GLN A 98 10.91 -2.34 1.28
C GLN A 98 11.45 -2.05 -0.13
N ILE A 99 10.60 -1.62 -1.07
CA ILE A 99 11.01 -1.26 -2.43
C ILE A 99 11.70 0.10 -2.47
N LEU A 100 11.12 1.10 -1.79
CA LEU A 100 11.59 2.49 -1.87
C LEU A 100 12.81 2.76 -0.99
N LEU A 101 12.95 1.99 0.10
CA LEU A 101 14.05 2.06 1.07
C LEU A 101 14.74 0.68 1.19
N PRO A 102 15.36 0.15 0.12
CA PRO A 102 15.94 -1.19 0.11
C PRO A 102 17.16 -1.34 1.05
N CYS A 103 17.74 -0.21 1.43
CA CYS A 103 18.88 -0.12 2.34
C CYS A 103 18.39 0.27 3.74
N GLY A 104 18.43 -0.68 4.68
CA GLY A 104 18.27 -0.37 6.12
C GLY A 104 19.43 0.49 6.66
N PRO A 105 19.43 0.86 7.95
CA PRO A 105 20.49 1.67 8.58
C PRO A 105 21.91 1.06 8.51
N THR A 106 22.03 -0.19 8.05
CA THR A 106 23.28 -0.93 7.86
C THR A 106 23.79 -0.97 6.43
N CYS A 107 23.10 -0.34 5.46
CA CYS A 107 23.60 -0.17 4.10
C CYS A 107 24.65 0.95 4.06
N GLN A 108 25.72 0.82 4.86
CA GLN A 108 26.94 1.56 4.58
C GLN A 108 27.58 0.87 3.38
N ILE A 109 27.48 1.51 2.21
CA ILE A 109 28.38 1.23 1.10
C ILE A 109 29.79 1.42 1.69
N PRO A 110 30.66 0.39 1.72
CA PRO A 110 32.04 0.62 2.13
C PRO A 110 32.65 1.63 1.16
N ASP A 111 33.00 2.80 1.69
CA ASP A 111 33.73 3.83 0.96
C ASP A 111 35.04 3.20 0.48
N THR A 112 35.07 2.82 -0.79
CA THR A 112 36.27 2.29 -1.44
C THR A 112 37.10 3.46 -1.92
N THR A 113 37.44 4.37 -1.00
CA THR A 113 38.39 5.46 -1.21
C THR A 113 39.43 5.45 -0.09
N ASN A 114 40.38 4.51 -0.19
CA ASN A 114 41.79 4.68 0.19
C ASN A 114 42.41 3.35 0.63
N GLU A 115 42.78 2.53 -0.34
CA GLU A 115 44.09 1.86 -0.28
C GLU A 115 44.63 1.80 -1.70
N MET A 116 45.58 2.68 -2.03
CA MET A 116 46.74 2.37 -2.87
C MET A 116 47.68 3.58 -2.94
N CYS A 117 48.78 3.44 -2.19
CA CYS A 117 50.15 3.95 -2.35
C CYS A 117 50.40 5.33 -2.96
#